data_AF-A0A7Y1FJN9-F1
#
_entry.id   AF-A0A7Y1FJN9-F1
#
_cell.length_a   1.000
_cell.length_b   1.000
_cell.length_c   1.000
_cell.angle_alpha   90.00
_cell.angle_beta   90.00
_cell.angle_gamma   90.00
#
_symmetry.space_group_name_H-M   'P 1'
#
loop_
_entity.id
_entity.type
_entity.pdbx_description
1 polymer ?
#
loop_
_entity_poly.entity_id
_entity_poly.type
_entity_poly.pdbx_seq_one_letter_code
_entity_poly.pdbx_strand_id
1 'polypeptide(L)' 'VMERFFLSLKMERVWRRDYANHAEAIRDITEYIVGFYNNERLHSKLGYLPPTGYERAMASKSPIEVSGIS' A
#
# COMPACT_ATOMS: atom_id res chain seq x y z
N VAL A 1 7.48 5.89 4.11
CA VAL A 1 6.36 5.05 3.61
C VAL A 1 6.83 4.10 2.51
N MET A 2 7.67 4.55 1.57
CA MET A 2 8.19 3.70 0.50
C MET A 2 9.14 2.57 0.94
N GLU A 3 10.01 2.78 1.94
CA GLU A 3 10.92 1.72 2.40
C GLU A 3 10.18 0.46 2.88
N ARG A 4 9.05 0.64 3.57
CA ARG A 4 8.25 -0.49 4.06
C ARG A 4 7.51 -1.20 2.94
N PHE A 5 7.08 -0.48 1.90
CA PHE A 5 6.50 -1.07 0.70
C PHE A 5 7.50 -2.00 0.00
N PHE A 6 8.70 -1.51 -0.33
CA PHE A 6 9.70 -2.32 -1.05
C PHE A 6 10.21 -3.52 -0.26
N LEU A 7 10.37 -3.38 1.06
CA LEU A 7 10.71 -4.51 1.92
C LEU A 7 9.62 -5.59 1.86
N SER A 8 8.36 -5.19 1.93
CA SER A 8 7.20 -6.08 1.92
C SER A 8 7.02 -6.78 0.57
N LEU A 9 7.12 -6.01 -0.52
CA LEU A 9 7.08 -6.53 -1.88
C LEU A 9 8.17 -7.59 -2.11
N LYS A 10 9.40 -7.28 -1.67
CA LYS A 10 10.50 -8.24 -1.77
C LYS A 10 10.21 -9.48 -0.96
N MET A 11 9.89 -9.36 0.33
CA MET A 11 9.78 -10.51 1.23
C MET A 11 8.55 -11.39 0.97
N GLU A 12 7.40 -10.79 0.64
CA GLU A 12 6.12 -11.52 0.52
C GLU A 12 5.83 -12.02 -0.89
N ARG A 13 6.39 -11.39 -1.93
CA ARG A 13 6.14 -11.78 -3.32
C ARG A 13 7.39 -12.17 -4.11
N VAL A 14 8.47 -11.41 -4.02
CA VAL A 14 9.63 -11.61 -4.92
C VAL A 14 10.63 -12.64 -4.38
N TRP A 15 10.78 -12.78 -3.05
CA TRP A 15 11.90 -13.51 -2.42
C TRP A 15 11.98 -15.01 -2.75
N ARG A 16 10.98 -15.59 -3.41
CA ARG A 16 11.02 -16.99 -3.88
C ARG A 16 10.34 -17.19 -5.24
N ARG A 17 10.18 -16.13 -6.03
CA ARG A 17 9.62 -16.24 -7.38
C ARG A 17 10.69 -16.06 -8.43
N ASP A 18 10.75 -17.04 -9.33
CA ASP A 18 11.45 -16.91 -10.60
C ASP A 18 10.40 -16.51 -11.64
N TYR A 19 10.63 -15.39 -12.33
CA TYR A 19 9.73 -14.90 -13.36
C TYR A 19 10.29 -15.29 -14.73
N ALA A 20 9.48 -15.95 -15.54
CA ALA A 20 9.91 -16.39 -16.86
C ALA A 20 10.21 -15.19 -17.79
N ASN A 21 9.53 -14.06 -17.58
CA ASN A 21 9.72 -12.83 -18.34
C ASN A 21 9.22 -11.59 -17.57
N HIS A 22 9.57 -10.42 -18.08
CA HIS A 22 9.22 -9.14 -17.46
C HIS A 22 7.71 -8.90 -17.40
N ALA A 23 6.93 -9.37 -18.39
CA ALA A 23 5.48 -9.17 -18.41
C ALA A 23 4.78 -9.95 -17.29
N GLU A 24 5.28 -11.15 -16.95
CA GLU A 24 4.81 -11.94 -15.83
C GLU A 24 5.10 -11.25 -14.48
N ALA A 25 6.31 -10.72 -14.33
CA ALA A 25 6.70 -9.95 -13.14
C ALA A 25 5.80 -8.70 -12.96
N ILE A 26 5.53 -7.96 -14.04
CA ILE A 26 4.62 -6.81 -13.99
C ILE A 26 3.24 -7.26 -13.52
N ARG A 27 2.67 -8.30 -14.13
CA ARG A 27 1.32 -8.77 -13.80
C ARG A 27 1.22 -9.18 -12.32
N ASP A 28 2.18 -9.96 -11.83
CA ASP A 28 2.18 -10.42 -10.45
C ASP A 28 2.33 -9.27 -9.44
N ILE A 29 3.25 -8.34 -9.73
CA ILE A 29 3.47 -7.16 -8.88
C ILE A 29 2.24 -6.26 -8.88
N THR A 30 1.60 -6.03 -10.03
CA THR A 30 0.37 -5.24 -10.11
C THR A 30 -0.76 -5.90 -9.34
N GLU A 31 -0.95 -7.22 -9.48
CA GLU A 31 -1.95 -7.96 -8.72
C GLU A 31 -1.68 -7.89 -7.21
N TYR A 32 -0.42 -8.02 -6.79
CA TYR A 32 -0.06 -7.84 -5.39
C TYR A 32 -0.39 -6.43 -4.88
N ILE A 33 -0.08 -5.39 -5.65
CA ILE A 33 -0.32 -4.00 -5.23
C ILE A 33 -1.82 -3.72 -5.12
N VAL A 34 -2.58 -4.01 -6.18
CA VAL A 34 -4.00 -3.66 -6.29
C VAL A 34 -4.86 -4.62 -5.48
N GLY A 35 -4.61 -5.93 -5.58
CA GLY A 35 -5.41 -6.95 -4.92
C GLY A 35 -5.16 -7.01 -3.41
N PHE A 36 -3.90 -6.97 -2.98
CA PHE A 36 -3.54 -7.29 -1.59
C PHE A 36 -2.99 -6.09 -0.82
N TYR A 37 -1.95 -5.43 -1.32
CA TYR A 37 -1.21 -4.42 -0.56
C TYR A 37 -2.08 -3.21 -0.20
N ASN A 38 -2.85 -2.68 -1.15
CA ASN A 38 -3.69 -1.50 -0.92
C ASN A 38 -4.97 -1.82 -0.15
N ASN A 39 -5.54 -3.00 -0.37
CA ASN A 39 -6.87 -3.36 0.14
C ASN A 39 -6.85 -4.13 1.48
N GLU A 40 -5.90 -5.03 1.69
CA GLU A 40 -5.95 -5.98 2.81
C GLU A 40 -4.80 -5.82 3.80
N ARG A 41 -3.67 -5.23 3.36
CA ARG A 41 -2.46 -5.23 4.17
C ARG A 41 -2.51 -4.24 5.33
N LEU A 42 -2.65 -4.76 6.54
CA LEU A 42 -2.72 -3.96 7.75
C LEU A 42 -1.37 -3.31 8.06
N HIS A 43 -1.41 -2.01 8.35
CA HIS A 43 -0.23 -1.27 8.78
C HIS A 43 -0.38 -0.82 10.23
N SER A 44 0.51 -1.27 11.11
CA SER A 44 0.52 -0.83 12.53
C SER A 44 0.65 0.69 12.65
N LYS A 45 1.37 1.34 11.74
CA LYS A 45 1.48 2.81 11.66
C LYS A 45 0.16 3.49 11.26
N LEU A 46 -0.73 2.80 10.56
CA LEU A 46 -2.03 3.30 10.13
C LEU A 46 -3.17 2.85 11.05
N GLY A 47 -2.85 2.44 12.29
CA GLY A 47 -3.86 1.95 13.23
C GLY A 47 -4.44 0.59 12.85
N TYR A 48 -3.63 -0.28 12.23
CA TYR A 48 -4.06 -1.58 11.69
C TYR A 48 -5.13 -1.47 10.60
N LEU A 49 -5.16 -0.36 9.88
CA LEU A 49 -5.98 -0.22 8.68
C LEU A 49 -5.15 -0.48 7.42
N PRO A 50 -5.77 -1.03 6.37
CA PRO A 50 -5.16 -1.06 5.05
C PRO A 50 -5.06 0.38 4.48
N PRO A 51 -4.12 0.65 3.57
CA PRO A 51 -3.94 1.98 2.98
C PRO A 51 -5.24 2.59 2.44
N THR A 52 -6.03 1.83 1.68
CA THR A 52 -7.32 2.30 1.15
C THR A 52 -8.35 2.57 2.27
N GLY A 53 -8.33 1.77 3.34
CA GLY A 53 -9.18 1.99 4.51
C GLY A 53 -8.79 3.25 5.28
N TYR A 54 -7.49 3.51 5.40
CA TYR A 54 -6.96 4.74 6.00
C TYR A 54 -7.31 5.98 5.17
N GLU A 55 -7.13 5.93 3.84
CA GLU A 55 -7.51 7.03 2.95
C GLU A 55 -9.02 7.33 3.00
N ARG A 56 -9.88 6.31 3.02
CA ARG A 56 -11.33 6.48 3.19
C ARG A 56 -11.71 7.06 4.55
N ALA A 57 -11.05 6.63 5.63
CA ALA A 57 -11.26 7.16 6.98
C ALA A 57 -10.77 8.61 7.10
N MET A 58 -9.73 9.00 6.36
CA MET A 58 -9.28 10.39 6.28
C MET A 58 -10.19 11.25 5.40
N ALA A 59 -10.70 10.73 4.28
CA ALA A 59 -11.62 11.44 3.38
C ALA A 59 -12.99 11.72 4.02
N SER A 60 -13.40 10.91 5.00
CA SER A 60 -14.63 11.09 5.77
C SER A 60 -14.47 11.98 7.01
N LYS A 61 -13.23 12.32 7.40
CA LYS A 61 -12.99 13.45 8.29
C LYS A 61 -13.11 14.72 7.46
N SER A 62 -14.01 15.62 7.88
CA SER A 62 -14.12 16.98 7.32
C SER A 62 -12.73 17.59 7.12
N PRO A 63 -12.50 18.33 6.03
CA PRO A 63 -11.20 18.95 5.77
C PRO A 63 -10.78 19.71 7.01
N ILE A 64 -9.56 19.44 7.47
CA ILE A 64 -8.96 20.15 8.58
C ILE A 64 -8.97 21.62 8.15
N GLU A 65 -9.79 22.43 8.82
CA GLU A 65 -9.76 23.88 8.64
C GLU A 65 -8.37 24.33 9.05
N VAL A 66 -7.49 24.49 8.06
CA VAL A 66 -6.20 25.15 8.23
C VAL A 66 -6.52 26.61 8.54
N SER A 67 -6.74 26.90 9.81
CA SER A 67 -6.78 28.26 10.32
C SER A 67 -5.51 28.95 9.84
N GLY A 68 -5.69 29.92 8.96
CA GLY A 68 -4.62 30.71 8.39
C GLY A 68 -3.75 31.27 9.50
N ILE A 69 -2.45 31.01 9.38
CA ILE A 69 -1.43 31.88 9.95
C ILE A 69 -1.46 33.17 9.12
N SER A 70 -2.21 34.16 9.60
CA SER A 70 -1.99 35.59 9.32
C SER A 70 -1.22 36.20 10.48
#